data_AF-A0A925E2V7-F1
#
_entry.id   AF-A0A925E2V7-F1
#
_cell.length_a   1.000
_cell.length_b   1.000
_cell.length_c   1.000
_cell.angle_alpha   90.00
_cell.angle_beta   90.00
_cell.angle_gamma   90.00
#
_symmetry.space_group_name_H-M   'P 1'
#
loop_
_entity.id
_entity.type
_entity.pdbx_description
1 polymer ?
#
loop_
_entity_poly.entity_id
_entity_poly.type
_entity_poly.pdbx_seq_one_letter_code
_entity_poly.pdbx_strand_id
1 'polypeptide(L)'
;MVQIMVPDRASNVETWEFDKLVTILLRQFKRLLAERGVDLTDAEMQQIGVDIANYAPAHEKIPAICSALAAVVAQSETVLKQWNLTFAQSLATDMNAMPGWTTTADFLEIANDKVNAEVRISAGSALMLALGDTRNVPLLLQAIEYDLKVFRQLDVDAVIARRALLFASGVEGDATDWLAQIKAFFSISD
;
A
#
# COMPACT_ATOMS: atom_id res chain seq x y z
N MET A 1 -36.67 -3.85 5.83
CA MET A 1 -35.29 -4.33 5.61
C MET A 1 -34.35 -3.25 6.12
N VAL A 2 -33.64 -3.50 7.21
CA VAL A 2 -32.56 -2.60 7.66
C VAL A 2 -31.37 -2.93 6.77
N GLN A 3 -31.04 -2.05 5.82
CA GLN A 3 -29.71 -2.07 5.22
C GLN A 3 -28.74 -1.77 6.36
N ILE A 4 -28.02 -2.80 6.81
CA ILE A 4 -26.83 -2.62 7.62
C ILE A 4 -25.87 -1.86 6.70
N MET A 5 -25.75 -0.56 6.93
CA MET A 5 -24.80 0.29 6.23
C MET A 5 -23.42 -0.17 6.67
N VAL A 6 -22.83 -1.10 5.91
CA VAL A 6 -21.42 -1.47 6.07
C VAL A 6 -20.65 -0.17 5.89
N PRO A 7 -19.86 0.29 6.88
CA PRO A 7 -19.10 1.52 6.73
C PRO A 7 -18.22 1.42 5.49
N ASP A 8 -18.35 2.38 4.58
CA ASP A 8 -17.46 2.48 3.44
C ASP A 8 -16.05 2.83 3.93
N ARG A 9 -15.23 1.79 4.07
CA ARG A 9 -13.87 1.90 4.59
C ARG A 9 -13.00 2.73 3.66
N ALA A 10 -13.23 2.67 2.34
CA ALA A 10 -12.51 3.45 1.35
C ALA A 10 -12.82 4.95 1.53
N SER A 11 -14.10 5.32 1.64
CA SER A 11 -14.52 6.70 1.93
C SER A 11 -13.91 7.28 3.22
N ASN A 12 -13.75 6.46 4.27
CA ASN A 12 -13.11 6.92 5.50
C ASN A 12 -11.63 7.26 5.28
N VAL A 13 -10.91 6.43 4.51
CA VAL A 13 -9.47 6.64 4.25
C VAL A 13 -9.23 7.83 3.33
N GLU A 14 -10.15 8.13 2.41
CA GLU A 14 -10.06 9.32 1.54
C GLU A 14 -9.96 10.63 2.34
N THR A 15 -10.63 10.70 3.49
CA THR A 15 -10.79 11.93 4.28
C THR A 15 -9.80 12.10 5.42
N TRP A 16 -8.97 11.09 5.72
CA TRP A 16 -7.99 11.20 6.82
C TRP A 16 -6.97 12.29 6.55
N GLU A 17 -6.56 13.03 7.58
CA GLU A 17 -5.38 13.89 7.49
C GLU A 17 -4.13 13.05 7.13
N PHE A 18 -3.21 13.62 6.36
CA PHE A 18 -2.09 12.84 5.80
C PHE A 18 -1.12 12.34 6.88
N ASP A 19 -0.93 13.11 7.95
CA ASP A 19 -0.14 12.69 9.13
C ASP A 19 -0.74 11.44 9.79
N LYS A 20 -2.08 11.35 9.85
CA LYS A 20 -2.78 10.18 10.39
C LYS A 20 -2.60 8.96 9.49
N LEU A 21 -2.66 9.14 8.16
CA LEU A 21 -2.40 8.07 7.20
C LEU A 21 -0.99 7.49 7.42
N VAL A 22 0.03 8.34 7.45
CA VAL A 22 1.43 7.91 7.68
C VAL A 22 1.57 7.21 9.04
N THR A 23 1.00 7.77 10.11
CA THR A 23 1.05 7.18 11.45
C THR A 23 0.40 5.81 11.50
N ILE A 24 -0.76 5.63 10.85
CA ILE A 24 -1.48 4.35 10.81
C ILE A 24 -0.67 3.30 10.05
N LEU A 25 -0.09 3.66 8.91
CA LEU A 25 0.78 2.76 8.14
C LEU A 25 2.02 2.36 8.96
N LEU A 26 2.69 3.30 9.64
CA LEU A 26 3.80 2.99 10.52
C LEU A 26 3.41 2.01 11.64
N ARG A 27 2.22 2.17 12.24
CA ARG A 27 1.70 1.24 13.24
C ARG A 27 1.43 -0.14 12.66
N GLN A 28 0.87 -0.21 11.45
CA GLN A 28 0.62 -1.48 10.74
C GLN A 28 1.92 -2.26 10.52
N PHE A 29 3.02 -1.57 10.19
CA PHE A 29 4.32 -2.20 9.96
C PHE A 29 5.20 -2.31 11.21
N LYS A 30 4.82 -1.74 12.35
CA LYS A 30 5.64 -1.65 13.58
C LYS A 30 6.34 -2.96 13.96
N ARG A 31 5.60 -4.08 13.97
CA ARG A 31 6.19 -5.40 14.28
C ARG A 31 7.23 -5.83 13.24
N LEU A 32 6.91 -5.68 11.95
CA LEU A 32 7.80 -6.08 10.84
C LEU A 32 9.06 -5.21 10.77
N LEU A 33 8.95 -3.94 11.18
CA LEU A 33 10.06 -3.00 11.33
C LEU A 33 10.96 -3.40 12.50
N ALA A 34 10.38 -3.71 13.67
CA ALA A 34 11.13 -4.16 14.85
C ALA A 34 11.89 -5.47 14.59
N GLU A 35 11.28 -6.44 13.89
CA GLU A 35 11.94 -7.68 13.43
C GLU A 35 13.17 -7.42 12.55
N ARG A 36 13.31 -6.21 11.99
CA ARG A 36 14.42 -5.75 11.15
C ARG A 36 15.31 -4.72 11.84
N GLY A 37 15.19 -4.59 13.17
CA GLY A 37 16.01 -3.69 13.97
C GLY A 37 15.59 -2.22 13.92
N VAL A 38 14.36 -1.91 13.47
CA VAL A 38 13.81 -0.56 13.45
C VAL A 38 12.71 -0.46 14.49
N ASP A 39 13.10 -0.13 15.72
CA ASP A 39 12.16 0.14 16.81
C ASP A 39 11.62 1.57 16.72
N LEU A 40 10.29 1.68 16.75
CA LEU A 40 9.57 2.96 16.76
C LEU A 40 8.63 3.02 17.96
N THR A 41 8.76 4.10 18.72
CA THR A 41 7.77 4.47 19.73
C THR A 41 6.54 5.11 19.07
N ASP A 42 5.43 5.18 19.81
CA ASP A 42 4.22 5.82 19.29
C ASP A 42 4.41 7.32 19.06
N ALA A 43 5.25 7.98 19.89
CA ALA A 43 5.62 9.37 19.73
C ALA A 43 6.45 9.62 18.47
N GLU A 44 7.42 8.75 18.17
CA GLU A 44 8.21 8.85 16.94
C GLU A 44 7.34 8.66 15.69
N MET A 45 6.43 7.68 15.70
CA MET A 45 5.52 7.48 14.56
C MET A 45 4.61 8.68 14.32
N GLN A 46 4.11 9.30 15.39
CA GLN A 46 3.31 10.53 15.30
C GLN A 46 4.15 11.70 14.77
N GLN A 47 5.37 11.88 15.28
CA GLN A 47 6.26 12.94 14.85
C GLN A 47 6.62 12.80 13.36
N ILE A 48 6.97 11.59 12.92
CA ILE A 48 7.22 11.31 11.50
C ILE A 48 5.98 11.66 10.66
N GLY A 49 4.78 11.27 11.10
CA GLY A 49 3.54 11.62 10.39
C GLY A 49 3.36 13.13 10.23
N VAL A 50 3.57 13.89 11.31
CA VAL A 50 3.48 15.36 11.31
C VAL A 50 4.56 15.99 10.42
N ASP A 51 5.80 15.52 10.52
CA ASP A 51 6.92 16.06 9.75
C ASP A 51 6.69 15.86 8.26
N ILE A 52 6.26 14.66 7.85
CA ILE A 52 5.94 14.35 6.46
C ILE A 52 4.80 15.23 5.97
N ALA A 53 3.67 15.30 6.69
CA ALA A 53 2.52 16.10 6.26
C ALA A 53 2.83 17.59 6.11
N ASN A 54 3.80 18.11 6.85
CA ASN A 54 4.25 19.51 6.78
C ASN A 54 5.45 19.73 5.85
N TYR A 55 5.91 18.71 5.12
CA TYR A 55 7.14 18.74 4.32
C TYR A 55 8.36 19.22 5.13
N ALA A 56 8.40 18.87 6.42
CA ALA A 56 9.48 19.21 7.33
C ALA A 56 10.72 18.34 7.04
N PRO A 57 11.91 18.68 7.59
CA PRO A 57 13.11 17.88 7.43
C PRO A 57 12.90 16.42 7.83
N ALA A 58 13.46 15.50 7.02
CA ALA A 58 13.31 14.08 7.20
C ALA A 58 13.88 13.59 8.55
N HIS A 59 13.07 12.83 9.29
CA HIS A 59 13.50 12.14 10.51
C HIS A 59 14.65 11.16 10.22
N GLU A 60 15.64 11.08 11.10
CA GLU A 60 16.88 10.29 10.89
C GLU A 60 16.64 8.79 10.64
N LYS A 61 15.53 8.26 11.16
CA LYS A 61 15.12 6.86 10.98
C LYS A 61 14.52 6.54 9.62
N ILE A 62 14.15 7.54 8.80
CA ILE A 62 13.47 7.31 7.51
C ILE A 62 14.26 6.36 6.59
N PRO A 63 15.58 6.52 6.37
CA PRO A 63 16.35 5.58 5.54
C PRO A 63 16.27 4.12 6.04
N ALA A 64 16.32 3.91 7.37
CA ALA A 64 16.21 2.58 7.95
C ALA A 64 14.79 1.99 7.79
N ILE A 65 13.75 2.81 7.96
CA ILE A 65 12.35 2.43 7.72
C ILE A 65 12.17 2.01 6.25
N CYS A 66 12.62 2.82 5.29
CA CYS A 66 12.49 2.53 3.87
C CYS A 66 13.28 1.27 3.46
N SER A 67 14.46 1.05 4.06
CA SER A 67 15.23 -0.19 3.85
C SER A 67 14.48 -1.42 4.38
N ALA A 68 13.92 -1.34 5.59
CA ALA A 68 13.16 -2.43 6.19
C ALA A 68 11.86 -2.73 5.40
N LEU A 69 11.13 -1.70 4.96
CA LEU A 69 9.95 -1.84 4.13
C LEU A 69 10.27 -2.45 2.76
N ALA A 70 11.35 -2.02 2.11
CA ALA A 70 11.78 -2.63 0.85
C ALA A 70 12.02 -4.14 1.01
N ALA A 71 12.61 -4.57 2.12
CA ALA A 71 12.78 -5.98 2.42
C ALA A 71 11.45 -6.72 2.68
N VAL A 72 10.47 -6.05 3.32
CA VAL A 72 9.11 -6.61 3.49
C VAL A 72 8.41 -6.78 2.15
N VAL A 73 8.46 -5.77 1.27
CA VAL A 73 7.84 -5.81 -0.06
C VAL A 73 8.47 -6.94 -0.90
N ALA A 74 9.81 -7.02 -0.94
CA ALA A 74 10.52 -8.08 -1.67
C ALA A 74 10.20 -9.49 -1.13
N GLN A 75 10.04 -9.63 0.19
CA GLN A 75 9.62 -10.89 0.81
C GLN A 75 8.19 -11.26 0.37
N SER A 76 7.27 -10.31 0.35
CA SER A 76 5.90 -10.53 -0.12
C SER A 76 5.84 -10.89 -1.60
N GLU A 77 6.63 -10.24 -2.45
CA GLU A 77 6.75 -10.65 -3.87
C GLU A 77 7.30 -12.08 -4.00
N THR A 78 8.21 -12.48 -3.10
CA THR A 78 8.73 -13.86 -3.09
C THR A 78 7.65 -14.87 -2.70
N VAL A 79 6.75 -14.52 -1.78
CA VAL A 79 5.57 -15.34 -1.46
C VAL A 79 4.70 -15.53 -2.71
N LEU A 80 4.37 -14.45 -3.43
CA LEU A 80 3.56 -14.54 -4.66
C LEU A 80 4.24 -15.40 -5.75
N LYS A 81 5.56 -15.31 -5.87
CA LYS A 81 6.35 -16.12 -6.81
C LYS A 81 6.28 -17.62 -6.53
N GLN A 82 5.92 -18.06 -5.32
CA GLN A 82 5.71 -19.49 -5.04
C GLN A 82 4.56 -20.08 -5.88
N TRP A 83 3.59 -19.24 -6.26
CA TRP A 83 2.51 -19.60 -7.18
C TRP A 83 2.77 -19.14 -8.63
N ASN A 84 4.00 -18.74 -8.95
CA ASN A 84 4.38 -18.14 -10.24
C ASN A 84 3.60 -16.86 -10.59
N LEU A 85 3.22 -16.08 -9.58
CA LEU A 85 2.49 -14.82 -9.77
C LEU A 85 3.41 -13.62 -9.54
N THR A 86 3.29 -12.62 -10.41
CA THR A 86 3.68 -11.23 -10.08
C THR A 86 2.60 -10.58 -9.22
N PHE A 87 2.88 -9.39 -8.65
CA PHE A 87 1.88 -8.64 -7.90
C PHE A 87 0.61 -8.35 -8.74
N ALA A 88 0.78 -7.76 -9.94
CA ALA A 88 -0.34 -7.52 -10.86
C ALA A 88 -1.14 -8.79 -11.20
N GLN A 89 -0.46 -9.92 -11.41
CA GLN A 89 -1.15 -11.20 -11.67
C GLN A 89 -1.89 -11.70 -10.44
N SER A 90 -1.31 -11.54 -9.25
CA SER A 90 -1.94 -11.92 -7.99
C SER A 90 -3.26 -11.17 -7.78
N LEU A 91 -3.24 -9.84 -7.98
CA LEU A 91 -4.47 -9.03 -7.90
C LEU A 91 -5.56 -9.59 -8.82
N ALA A 92 -5.20 -9.95 -10.06
CA ALA A 92 -6.11 -10.50 -11.05
C ALA A 92 -6.46 -11.99 -10.89
N THR A 93 -5.81 -12.71 -9.99
CA THR A 93 -6.04 -14.15 -9.79
C THR A 93 -7.04 -14.37 -8.67
N ASP A 94 -8.23 -14.84 -9.04
CA ASP A 94 -9.25 -15.26 -8.09
C ASP A 94 -8.77 -16.46 -7.26
N MET A 95 -9.22 -16.54 -6.01
CA MET A 95 -8.84 -17.63 -5.11
C MET A 95 -9.18 -19.03 -5.65
N ASN A 96 -10.25 -19.16 -6.43
CA ASN A 96 -10.61 -20.45 -7.06
C ASN A 96 -9.62 -20.87 -8.15
N ALA A 97 -8.84 -19.94 -8.70
CA ALA A 97 -7.80 -20.19 -9.67
C ALA A 97 -6.41 -20.42 -9.03
N MET A 98 -6.28 -20.25 -7.71
CA MET A 98 -5.03 -20.50 -7.00
C MET A 98 -4.74 -22.01 -6.97
N PRO A 99 -3.53 -22.44 -7.33
CA PRO A 99 -3.13 -23.85 -7.24
C PRO A 99 -2.76 -24.24 -5.81
N GLY A 100 -2.70 -25.55 -5.53
CA GLY A 100 -2.05 -26.08 -4.34
C GLY A 100 -2.94 -26.32 -3.11
N TRP A 101 -4.25 -26.10 -3.20
CA TRP A 101 -5.19 -26.48 -2.13
C TRP A 101 -6.01 -27.71 -2.52
N THR A 102 -6.22 -28.61 -1.56
CA THR A 102 -7.13 -29.77 -1.69
C THR A 102 -8.22 -29.72 -0.62
N THR A 103 -7.90 -29.11 0.52
CA THR A 103 -8.83 -28.94 1.65
C THR A 103 -9.22 -27.47 1.83
N THR A 104 -10.30 -27.22 2.57
CA THR A 104 -10.67 -25.87 2.99
C THR A 104 -9.60 -25.23 3.88
N ALA A 105 -8.85 -26.02 4.65
CA ALA A 105 -7.76 -25.48 5.47
C ALA A 105 -6.63 -24.94 4.59
N ASP A 106 -6.21 -25.70 3.57
CA ASP A 106 -5.19 -25.26 2.60
C ASP A 106 -5.66 -24.00 1.87
N PHE A 107 -6.94 -23.97 1.47
CA PHE A 107 -7.53 -22.80 0.81
C PHE A 107 -7.41 -21.54 1.68
N LEU A 108 -7.74 -21.65 2.98
CA LEU A 108 -7.66 -20.52 3.90
C LEU A 108 -6.22 -20.09 4.17
N GLU A 109 -5.28 -21.02 4.23
CA GLU A 109 -3.85 -20.72 4.39
C GLU A 109 -3.32 -19.94 3.18
N ILE A 110 -3.56 -20.45 1.97
CA ILE A 110 -3.16 -19.80 0.71
C ILE A 110 -3.84 -18.43 0.57
N ALA A 111 -5.13 -18.33 0.91
CA ALA A 111 -5.85 -17.05 0.88
C ALA A 111 -5.21 -16.03 1.82
N ASN A 112 -4.89 -16.42 3.04
CA ASN A 112 -4.25 -15.55 4.01
C ASN A 112 -2.86 -15.12 3.55
N ASP A 113 -2.05 -16.04 3.03
CA ASP A 113 -0.69 -15.71 2.57
C ASP A 113 -0.71 -14.78 1.36
N LYS A 114 -1.60 -15.04 0.38
CA LYS A 114 -1.80 -14.17 -0.78
C LYS A 114 -2.23 -12.77 -0.36
N VAL A 115 -3.31 -12.65 0.42
CA VAL A 115 -3.86 -11.35 0.85
C VAL A 115 -2.85 -10.59 1.71
N ASN A 116 -2.15 -11.27 2.62
CA ASN A 116 -1.12 -10.63 3.43
C ASN A 116 0.06 -10.14 2.57
N ALA A 117 0.45 -10.89 1.55
CA ALA A 117 1.50 -10.46 0.61
C ALA A 117 1.04 -9.22 -0.17
N GLU A 118 -0.17 -9.23 -0.71
CA GLU A 118 -0.74 -8.11 -1.46
C GLU A 118 -0.82 -6.83 -0.62
N VAL A 119 -1.40 -6.91 0.58
CA VAL A 119 -1.51 -5.77 1.50
C VAL A 119 -0.14 -5.22 1.90
N ARG A 120 0.85 -6.11 2.15
CA ARG A 120 2.21 -5.66 2.48
C ARG A 120 2.89 -4.97 1.30
N ILE A 121 2.63 -5.42 0.08
CA ILE A 121 3.14 -4.78 -1.14
C ILE A 121 2.52 -3.40 -1.31
N SER A 122 1.18 -3.30 -1.32
CA SER A 122 0.45 -2.05 -1.54
C SER A 122 0.74 -1.02 -0.45
N ALA A 123 0.45 -1.35 0.82
CA ALA A 123 0.61 -0.44 1.95
C ALA A 123 2.08 -0.11 2.26
N GLY A 124 2.98 -1.09 2.09
CA GLY A 124 4.41 -0.90 2.30
C GLY A 124 5.01 0.05 1.26
N SER A 125 4.62 -0.12 -0.01
CA SER A 125 5.03 0.78 -1.09
C SER A 125 4.46 2.19 -0.92
N ALA A 126 3.23 2.32 -0.42
CA ALA A 126 2.60 3.62 -0.20
C ALA A 126 3.29 4.37 0.94
N LEU A 127 3.63 3.67 2.03
CA LEU A 127 4.41 4.27 3.12
C LEU A 127 5.80 4.66 2.65
N MET A 128 6.50 3.80 1.89
CA MET A 128 7.81 4.14 1.30
C MET A 128 7.73 5.42 0.46
N LEU A 129 6.72 5.54 -0.40
CA LEU A 129 6.52 6.73 -1.22
C LEU A 129 6.24 7.97 -0.37
N ALA A 130 5.38 7.87 0.64
CA ALA A 130 5.10 8.97 1.57
C ALA A 130 6.36 9.44 2.30
N LEU A 131 7.32 8.55 2.54
CA LEU A 131 8.62 8.84 3.13
C LEU A 131 9.68 9.29 2.11
N GLY A 132 9.31 9.48 0.83
CA GLY A 132 10.18 9.98 -0.24
C GLY A 132 10.90 8.90 -1.06
N ASP A 133 10.59 7.62 -0.87
CA ASP A 133 11.20 6.52 -1.62
C ASP A 133 10.31 6.06 -2.78
N THR A 134 10.75 6.34 -4.01
CA THR A 134 9.96 6.14 -5.23
C THR A 134 10.13 4.77 -5.89
N ARG A 135 10.96 3.88 -5.33
CA ARG A 135 11.34 2.61 -5.99
C ARG A 135 10.15 1.72 -6.34
N ASN A 136 9.07 1.79 -5.57
CA ASN A 136 7.90 0.93 -5.70
C ASN A 136 6.67 1.62 -6.30
N VAL A 137 6.82 2.82 -6.89
CA VAL A 137 5.71 3.52 -7.57
C VAL A 137 4.98 2.63 -8.58
N PRO A 138 5.65 1.79 -9.41
CA PRO A 138 4.96 0.89 -10.33
C PRO A 138 3.98 -0.08 -9.65
N LEU A 139 4.27 -0.55 -8.43
CA LEU A 139 3.39 -1.45 -7.68
C LEU A 139 2.11 -0.72 -7.22
N LEU A 140 2.23 0.55 -6.85
CA LEU A 140 1.07 1.39 -6.49
C LEU A 140 0.14 1.62 -7.68
N LEU A 141 0.72 1.87 -8.85
CA LEU A 141 -0.06 2.02 -10.09
C LEU A 141 -0.77 0.72 -10.46
N GLN A 142 -0.12 -0.44 -10.32
CA GLN A 142 -0.75 -1.74 -10.58
C GLN A 142 -1.99 -1.98 -9.72
N ALA A 143 -1.95 -1.62 -8.42
CA ALA A 143 -3.10 -1.73 -7.52
C ALA A 143 -4.26 -0.82 -7.97
N ILE A 144 -3.96 0.44 -8.27
CA ILE A 144 -4.95 1.42 -8.75
C ILE A 144 -5.58 1.00 -10.06
N GLU A 145 -4.77 0.62 -11.04
CA GLU A 145 -5.24 0.25 -12.37
C GLU A 145 -6.09 -1.00 -12.35
N TYR A 146 -5.72 -1.98 -11.52
CA TYR A 146 -6.52 -3.17 -11.30
C TYR A 146 -7.93 -2.81 -10.81
N ASP A 147 -8.02 -2.01 -9.73
CA ASP A 147 -9.30 -1.63 -9.14
C ASP A 147 -10.17 -0.79 -10.09
N LEU A 148 -9.59 0.20 -10.77
CA LEU A 148 -10.31 0.99 -11.78
C LEU A 148 -10.78 0.14 -12.96
N LYS A 149 -10.02 -0.90 -13.34
CA LYS A 149 -10.38 -1.79 -14.44
C LYS A 149 -11.47 -2.78 -14.05
N VAL A 150 -11.38 -3.39 -12.86
CA VAL A 150 -12.27 -4.49 -12.43
C VAL A 150 -13.51 -3.97 -11.71
N PHE A 151 -13.36 -3.02 -10.78
CA PHE A 151 -14.44 -2.57 -9.91
C PHE A 151 -15.01 -1.20 -10.29
N ARG A 152 -14.33 -0.45 -11.17
CA ARG A 152 -14.68 0.95 -11.53
C ARG A 152 -14.66 1.92 -10.34
N GLN A 153 -14.02 1.50 -9.24
CA GLN A 153 -13.84 2.25 -8.01
C GLN A 153 -12.56 1.75 -7.34
N LEU A 154 -11.98 2.55 -6.44
CA LEU A 154 -10.79 2.18 -5.68
C LEU A 154 -11.20 1.50 -4.38
N ASP A 155 -10.61 0.34 -4.06
CA ASP A 155 -10.66 -0.21 -2.71
C ASP A 155 -9.65 0.50 -1.80
N VAL A 156 -9.70 0.20 -0.50
CA VAL A 156 -8.89 0.84 0.56
C VAL A 156 -7.41 0.93 0.19
N ASP A 157 -6.80 -0.16 -0.28
CA ASP A 157 -5.38 -0.19 -0.61
C ASP A 157 -5.05 0.73 -1.80
N ALA A 158 -5.91 0.76 -2.82
CA ALA A 158 -5.74 1.64 -3.97
C ALA A 158 -6.03 3.11 -3.62
N VAL A 159 -6.93 3.38 -2.68
CA VAL A 159 -7.11 4.73 -2.10
C VAL A 159 -5.83 5.17 -1.38
N ILE A 160 -5.24 4.32 -0.53
CA ILE A 160 -3.97 4.62 0.15
C ILE A 160 -2.86 4.90 -0.87
N ALA A 161 -2.75 4.06 -1.90
CA ALA A 161 -1.79 4.23 -3.00
C ALA A 161 -1.99 5.58 -3.71
N ARG A 162 -3.24 5.91 -4.09
CA ARG A 162 -3.58 7.18 -4.75
C ARG A 162 -3.20 8.36 -3.88
N ARG A 163 -3.52 8.32 -2.59
CA ARG A 163 -3.21 9.40 -1.65
C ARG A 163 -1.70 9.63 -1.51
N ALA A 164 -0.90 8.56 -1.41
CA ALA A 164 0.55 8.67 -1.37
C ALA A 164 1.12 9.28 -2.67
N LEU A 165 0.60 8.87 -3.83
CA LEU A 165 1.01 9.40 -5.14
C LEU A 165 0.64 10.87 -5.32
N LEU A 166 -0.58 11.28 -4.97
CA LEU A 166 -1.02 12.67 -5.01
C LEU A 166 -0.16 13.54 -4.08
N PHE A 167 0.08 13.09 -2.85
CA PHE A 167 0.92 13.81 -1.90
C PHE A 167 2.36 14.00 -2.40
N ALA A 168 2.96 12.95 -2.96
CA ALA A 168 4.35 12.99 -3.44
C ALA A 168 4.50 13.79 -4.75
N SER A 169 3.47 13.82 -5.60
CA SER A 169 3.50 14.53 -6.88
C SER A 169 2.98 15.97 -6.81
N GLY A 170 2.19 16.31 -5.79
CA GLY A 170 1.48 17.58 -5.71
C GLY A 170 0.33 17.72 -6.70
N VAL A 171 -0.07 16.63 -7.38
CA VAL A 171 -1.21 16.62 -8.31
C VAL A 171 -2.51 16.84 -7.52
N GLU A 172 -3.40 17.67 -8.05
CA GLU A 172 -4.71 17.93 -7.45
C GLU A 172 -5.58 16.67 -7.47
N GLY A 173 -6.17 16.34 -6.32
CA GLY A 173 -6.90 15.08 -6.16
C GLY A 173 -8.17 14.99 -7.01
N ASP A 174 -8.86 16.10 -7.26
CA ASP A 174 -10.09 16.17 -8.03
C ASP A 174 -9.87 16.34 -9.54
N ALA A 175 -8.63 16.45 -10.00
CA ALA A 175 -8.30 16.50 -11.42
C ALA A 175 -8.79 15.24 -12.14
N THR A 176 -9.57 15.38 -13.20
CA THR A 176 -10.16 14.23 -13.92
C THR A 176 -9.10 13.34 -14.57
N ASP A 177 -7.93 13.89 -14.90
CA ASP A 177 -6.77 13.23 -15.50
C ASP A 177 -5.64 12.96 -14.49
N TRP A 178 -5.94 12.99 -13.18
CA TRP A 178 -4.93 12.83 -12.11
C TRP A 178 -3.98 11.64 -12.33
N LEU A 179 -4.49 10.50 -12.81
CA LEU A 179 -3.67 9.29 -13.03
C LEU A 179 -2.64 9.49 -14.14
N ALA A 180 -3.03 10.17 -15.23
CA ALA A 180 -2.12 10.49 -16.33
C ALA A 180 -1.05 11.49 -15.86
N GLN A 181 -1.43 12.50 -15.06
CA GLN A 181 -0.49 13.45 -14.48
C GLN A 181 0.53 12.76 -13.55
N ILE A 182 0.07 11.81 -12.71
CA ILE A 182 0.96 11.02 -11.83
C ILE A 182 1.93 10.17 -12.64
N LYS A 183 1.46 9.47 -13.69
CA LYS A 183 2.33 8.69 -14.58
C LYS A 183 3.40 9.57 -15.22
N ALA A 184 3.01 10.74 -15.72
CA ALA A 184 3.93 11.71 -16.30
C ALA A 184 4.96 12.21 -15.26
N PHE A 185 4.53 12.54 -14.04
CA PHE A 185 5.40 12.98 -12.96
C PHE A 185 6.49 11.95 -12.63
N PHE A 186 6.12 10.67 -12.54
CA PHE A 186 7.08 9.59 -12.25
C PHE A 186 7.77 9.02 -13.49
N SER A 187 7.59 9.62 -14.66
CA SER A 187 8.15 9.15 -15.94
C SER A 187 7.80 7.69 -16.27
N ILE A 188 6.59 7.26 -15.91
CA ILE A 188 6.08 5.92 -16.20
C ILE A 188 5.28 5.98 -17.50
N SER A 189 5.68 5.15 -18.47
CA SER A 189 4.96 4.99 -19.74
C SER A 189 3.85 3.95 -19.60
N ASP A 190 2.77 4.12 -20.38
CA ASP A 190 1.68 3.14 -20.50
C ASP A 190 2.11 1.82 -21.16
#